data_AF-A0A0Q5IF64-F1
#
_entry.id   AF-A0A0Q5IF64-F1
#
_cell.length_a   1.000
_cell.length_b   1.000
_cell.length_c   1.000
_cell.angle_alpha   90.00
_cell.angle_beta   90.00
_cell.angle_gamma   90.00
#
_symmetry.space_group_name_H-M   'P 1'
#
loop_
_entity.id
_entity.type
_entity.pdbx_description
1 polymer ?
#
loop_
_entity_poly.entity_id
_entity_poly.type
_entity_poly.pdbx_seq_one_letter_code
_entity_poly.pdbx_strand_id
1 'polypeptide(L)'
;MSSKPKPGNRYDELSLQAVDWPSAPVLTREWLRLVRERQGLRQVDVAARLAELGPHVALTCEQLSKLERGKLLFSYLGFFQAEGLRQVLNISQAEWDERMQQVGVPLQRRAP
;
A
#
# COMPACT_ATOMS: atom_id res chain seq x y z
N MET A 1 -27.99 49.39 28.80
CA MET A 1 -27.21 48.99 27.61
C MET A 1 -26.16 47.98 28.07
N SER A 2 -26.35 46.72 27.69
CA SER A 2 -25.50 45.58 28.04
C SER A 2 -24.15 45.62 27.33
N SER A 3 -23.10 45.17 28.00
CA SER A 3 -22.01 44.42 27.35
C SER A 3 -21.28 43.57 28.39
N LYS A 4 -21.58 42.25 28.36
CA LYS A 4 -20.83 41.20 29.04
C LYS A 4 -19.48 41.00 28.32
N PRO A 5 -18.40 40.63 29.02
CA PRO A 5 -17.17 40.19 28.39
C PRO A 5 -17.38 38.84 27.68
N LYS A 6 -16.89 38.76 26.44
CA LYS A 6 -16.91 37.62 25.54
C LYS A 6 -16.05 36.48 26.12
N PRO A 7 -16.52 35.23 26.23
CA PRO A 7 -15.65 34.12 26.59
C PRO A 7 -14.67 33.87 25.45
N GLY A 8 -13.38 33.96 25.76
CA GLY A 8 -12.27 33.62 24.86
C GLY A 8 -12.44 32.20 24.33
N ASN A 9 -12.28 32.09 23.01
CA ASN A 9 -12.50 30.91 22.20
C ASN A 9 -11.49 29.81 22.60
N ARG A 10 -11.93 28.73 23.25
CA ARG A 10 -11.10 27.54 23.60
C ARG A 10 -10.73 26.67 22.38
N TYR A 11 -10.56 27.28 21.21
CA TYR A 11 -10.36 26.55 19.95
C TYR A 11 -8.95 26.71 19.38
N ASP A 12 -8.03 27.39 20.07
CA ASP A 12 -6.65 27.59 19.59
C ASP A 12 -5.68 26.44 19.91
N GLU A 13 -6.10 25.36 20.58
CA GLU A 13 -5.19 24.27 21.00
C GLU A 13 -5.46 22.88 20.39
N LEU A 14 -6.45 22.72 19.52
CA LEU A 14 -6.84 21.38 19.04
C LEU A 14 -7.19 21.37 17.55
N SER A 15 -6.22 21.47 16.64
CA SER A 15 -6.48 21.11 15.22
C SER A 15 -5.26 20.87 14.31
N LEU A 16 -4.11 20.44 14.84
CA LEU A 16 -2.99 19.90 14.03
C LEU A 16 -2.85 18.37 14.12
N GLN A 17 -3.95 17.66 14.30
CA GLN A 17 -4.00 16.20 14.15
C GLN A 17 -5.14 15.81 13.21
N ALA A 18 -4.87 15.92 11.91
CA ALA A 18 -5.57 15.13 10.91
C ALA A 18 -4.53 14.19 10.28
N VAL A 19 -4.05 13.26 11.10
CA VAL A 19 -3.53 11.98 10.61
C VAL A 19 -4.76 11.20 10.14
N ASP A 20 -5.28 11.54 8.96
CA ASP A 20 -6.30 10.70 8.31
C ASP A 20 -5.59 9.53 7.63
N TRP A 21 -5.10 8.63 8.49
CA TRP A 21 -4.97 7.22 8.14
C TRP A 21 -6.39 6.69 7.97
N PRO A 22 -6.83 6.27 6.77
CA PRO A 22 -7.97 5.39 6.74
C PRO A 22 -7.48 4.05 7.29
N SER A 23 -7.72 3.80 8.58
CA SER A 23 -7.67 2.51 9.26
C SER A 23 -8.76 1.55 8.76
N ALA A 24 -9.11 1.64 7.47
CA ALA A 24 -9.84 0.59 6.79
C ALA A 24 -8.81 -0.50 6.45
N PRO A 25 -9.12 -1.79 6.68
CA PRO A 25 -8.32 -2.85 6.11
C PRO A 25 -8.46 -2.73 4.58
N VAL A 26 -7.50 -2.05 3.96
CA VAL A 26 -7.27 -2.13 2.52
C VAL A 26 -7.27 -3.62 2.22
N LEU A 27 -8.20 -4.07 1.37
CA LEU A 27 -8.20 -5.45 0.92
C LEU A 27 -6.77 -5.74 0.45
N THR A 28 -6.13 -6.75 1.01
CA THR A 28 -4.72 -7.11 0.74
C THR A 28 -4.39 -7.15 -0.75
N ARG A 29 -5.41 -7.37 -1.59
CA ARG A 29 -5.37 -7.36 -3.05
C ARG A 29 -5.02 -5.99 -3.66
N GLU A 30 -5.50 -4.89 -3.08
CA GLU A 30 -5.33 -3.54 -3.63
C GLU A 30 -4.15 -2.77 -3.02
N TRP A 31 -3.51 -3.28 -1.97
CA TRP A 31 -2.38 -2.59 -1.32
C TRP A 31 -1.26 -2.27 -2.31
N LEU A 32 -0.85 -3.23 -3.13
CA LEU A 32 0.21 -3.02 -4.13
C LEU A 32 -0.17 -1.92 -5.14
N ARG A 33 -1.44 -1.90 -5.56
CA ARG A 33 -1.98 -0.86 -6.46
C ARG A 33 -1.92 0.51 -5.79
N LEU A 34 -2.36 0.62 -4.55
CA LEU A 34 -2.33 1.89 -3.81
C LEU A 34 -0.90 2.39 -3.58
N VAL A 35 0.03 1.50 -3.23
CA VAL A 35 1.45 1.85 -3.10
C VAL A 35 2.01 2.39 -4.41
N ARG A 36 1.70 1.74 -5.53
CA ARG A 36 2.10 2.19 -6.87
C ARG A 36 1.50 3.56 -7.20
N GLU A 37 0.20 3.73 -7.00
CA GLU A 37 -0.51 4.98 -7.33
C GLU A 37 -0.05 6.16 -6.45
N ARG A 38 0.27 5.94 -5.17
CA ARG A 38 0.86 6.95 -4.28
C ARG A 38 2.21 7.47 -4.77
N GLN A 39 2.94 6.67 -5.54
CA GLN A 39 4.21 7.05 -6.16
C GLN A 39 4.03 7.65 -7.56
N GLY A 40 2.78 7.82 -8.03
CA GLY A 40 2.49 8.33 -9.36
C GLY A 40 2.91 7.41 -10.50
N LEU A 41 3.14 6.11 -10.22
CA LEU A 41 3.62 5.15 -11.20
C LEU A 41 2.45 4.45 -11.91
N ARG A 42 2.58 4.19 -13.21
CA ARG A 42 1.72 3.25 -13.94
C ARG A 42 2.34 1.86 -13.91
N GLN A 43 1.55 0.83 -14.23
CA GLN A 43 2.05 -0.55 -14.29
C GLN A 43 3.20 -0.71 -15.31
N VAL A 44 3.13 0.01 -16.43
CA VAL A 44 4.21 0.01 -17.45
C VAL A 44 5.51 0.59 -16.90
N ASP A 45 5.44 1.60 -16.04
CA ASP A 45 6.62 2.23 -15.45
C ASP A 45 7.28 1.28 -14.45
N VAL A 46 6.49 0.54 -13.67
CA VAL A 46 6.98 -0.52 -12.77
C VAL A 46 7.59 -1.68 -13.55
N ALA A 47 6.93 -2.16 -14.60
CA ALA A 47 7.44 -3.25 -15.44
C ALA A 47 8.78 -2.88 -16.10
N ALA A 48 8.90 -1.65 -16.60
CA ALA A 48 10.15 -1.14 -17.17
C ALA A 48 11.28 -1.12 -16.14
N ARG A 49 11.04 -0.55 -14.95
CA ARG A 49 12.04 -0.52 -13.86
C ARG A 49 12.46 -1.91 -13.40
N LEU A 50 11.53 -2.87 -13.32
CA LEU A 50 11.87 -4.26 -12.99
C LEU A 50 12.72 -4.92 -14.08
N ALA A 51 12.45 -4.62 -15.35
CA ALA A 51 13.25 -5.11 -16.46
C ALA A 51 14.69 -4.54 -16.45
N GLU A 52 14.86 -3.28 -16.03
CA GLU A 52 16.18 -2.64 -15.86
C GLU A 52 17.03 -3.32 -14.75
N LEU A 53 16.40 -3.88 -13.71
CA LEU A 53 17.11 -4.64 -12.67
C LEU A 53 17.60 -6.02 -13.17
N GLY A 54 16.97 -6.55 -14.21
CA GLY A 54 17.41 -7.77 -14.88
C GLY A 54 16.27 -8.74 -15.23
N PRO A 55 16.53 -9.70 -16.14
CA PRO A 55 15.50 -10.59 -16.67
C PRO A 55 14.86 -11.52 -15.63
N HIS A 56 15.57 -11.82 -14.55
CA HIS A 56 15.10 -12.66 -13.46
C HIS A 56 14.18 -11.91 -12.46
N VAL A 57 14.18 -10.58 -12.52
CA VAL A 57 13.35 -9.69 -11.71
C VAL A 57 12.10 -9.24 -12.48
N ALA A 58 12.18 -9.24 -13.81
CA ALA A 58 11.14 -8.72 -14.69
C ALA A 58 9.75 -9.34 -14.42
N LEU A 59 8.75 -8.47 -14.39
CA LEU A 59 7.33 -8.83 -14.39
C LEU A 59 6.64 -8.06 -15.52
N THR A 60 5.73 -8.75 -16.23
CA THR A 60 4.92 -8.11 -17.26
C THR A 60 3.82 -7.25 -16.65
N CYS A 61 3.30 -6.29 -17.41
CA CYS A 61 2.11 -5.52 -17.01
C CYS A 61 0.92 -6.43 -16.70
N GLU A 62 0.77 -7.55 -17.40
CA GLU A 62 -0.29 -8.51 -17.14
C GLU A 62 -0.13 -9.20 -15.77
N GLN A 63 1.10 -9.60 -15.43
CA GLN A 63 1.41 -10.17 -14.12
C GLN A 63 1.17 -9.15 -13.00
N LEU A 64 1.62 -7.90 -13.16
CA LEU A 64 1.35 -6.81 -12.22
C LEU A 64 -0.17 -6.58 -12.05
N SER A 65 -0.91 -6.54 -13.15
CA SER A 65 -2.37 -6.41 -13.13
C SER A 65 -3.06 -7.59 -12.44
N LYS A 66 -2.52 -8.81 -12.56
CA LYS A 66 -3.02 -9.98 -11.83
C LYS A 66 -2.69 -9.90 -10.34
N LEU A 67 -1.49 -9.45 -9.97
CA LEU A 67 -1.09 -9.23 -8.56
C LEU A 67 -1.99 -8.18 -7.89
N GLU A 68 -2.15 -7.02 -8.52
CA GLU A 68 -2.96 -5.89 -8.02
C GLU A 68 -4.47 -6.19 -7.92
N ARG A 69 -4.95 -7.27 -8.55
CA ARG A 69 -6.33 -7.75 -8.45
C ARG A 69 -6.47 -8.96 -7.53
N GLY A 70 -5.36 -9.44 -6.95
CA GLY A 70 -5.31 -10.68 -6.19
C GLY A 70 -5.63 -11.94 -7.00
N LYS A 71 -5.44 -11.89 -8.33
CA LYS A 71 -5.57 -13.05 -9.25
C LYS A 71 -4.25 -13.82 -9.38
N LEU A 72 -3.13 -13.22 -9.02
CA LEU A 72 -1.83 -13.86 -8.82
C LEU A 72 -1.44 -13.66 -7.35
N LEU A 73 -1.07 -14.73 -6.66
CA LEU A 73 -0.58 -14.64 -5.28
C LEU A 73 0.92 -14.34 -5.25
N PHE A 74 1.39 -13.65 -4.20
CA PHE A 74 2.81 -13.40 -3.99
C PHE A 74 3.65 -14.68 -3.87
N SER A 75 3.05 -15.79 -3.42
CA SER A 75 3.71 -17.10 -3.36
C SER A 75 4.12 -17.67 -4.72
N TYR A 76 3.58 -17.13 -5.82
CA TYR A 76 3.96 -17.50 -7.19
C TYR A 76 5.09 -16.63 -7.74
N LEU A 77 5.51 -15.59 -7.02
CA LEU A 77 6.68 -14.79 -7.40
C LEU A 77 7.94 -15.48 -6.90
N GLY A 78 8.98 -15.49 -7.73
CA GLY A 78 10.32 -15.85 -7.28
C GLY A 78 10.86 -14.84 -6.29
N PHE A 79 11.82 -15.26 -5.47
CA PHE A 79 12.49 -14.39 -4.48
C PHE A 79 12.96 -13.06 -5.09
N PHE A 80 13.66 -13.13 -6.23
CA PHE A 80 14.17 -11.93 -6.92
C PHE A 80 13.07 -11.01 -7.46
N GLN A 81 11.93 -11.57 -7.89
CA GLN A 81 10.80 -10.77 -8.37
C GLN A 81 10.11 -10.04 -7.22
N ALA A 82 9.91 -10.72 -6.09
CA ALA A 82 9.33 -10.13 -4.88
C ALA A 82 10.23 -9.01 -4.32
N GLU A 83 11.53 -9.27 -4.22
CA GLU A 83 12.51 -8.30 -3.75
C GLU A 83 12.65 -7.11 -4.71
N GLY A 84 12.69 -7.35 -6.02
CA GLY A 84 12.71 -6.27 -7.00
C GLY A 84 11.45 -5.42 -6.99
N LEU A 85 10.28 -6.04 -6.82
CA LEU A 85 9.01 -5.31 -6.68
C LEU A 85 9.00 -4.42 -5.44
N ARG A 86 9.51 -4.94 -4.31
CA ARG A 86 9.69 -4.18 -3.08
C ARG A 86 10.61 -2.97 -3.30
N GLN A 87 11.74 -3.16 -3.96
CA GLN A 87 12.72 -2.10 -4.24
C GLN A 87 12.17 -1.04 -5.21
N VAL A 88 11.57 -1.45 -6.33
CA VAL A 88 11.02 -0.53 -7.35
C VAL A 88 9.89 0.33 -6.80
N LEU A 89 9.07 -0.24 -5.91
CA LEU A 89 7.99 0.47 -5.22
C LEU A 89 8.46 1.12 -3.92
N ASN A 90 9.77 1.16 -3.64
CA ASN A 90 10.35 1.79 -2.45
C ASN A 90 9.64 1.40 -1.14
N ILE A 91 9.25 0.13 -1.02
CA ILE A 91 8.58 -0.40 0.15
C ILE A 91 9.65 -0.81 1.16
N SER A 92 9.54 -0.34 2.40
CA SER A 92 10.47 -0.77 3.45
C SER A 92 10.35 -2.27 3.72
N GLN A 93 11.43 -2.91 4.17
CA GLN A 93 11.37 -4.33 4.52
C GLN A 93 10.31 -4.60 5.61
N ALA A 94 10.22 -3.72 6.61
CA ALA A 94 9.23 -3.83 7.68
C ALA A 94 7.78 -3.77 7.17
N GLU A 95 7.47 -2.81 6.28
CA GLU A 95 6.12 -2.72 5.69
C GLU A 95 5.82 -3.95 4.82
N TRP A 96 6.80 -4.42 4.05
CA TRP A 96 6.66 -5.61 3.23
C TRP A 96 6.33 -6.84 4.07
N ASP A 97 7.07 -7.07 5.16
CA ASP A 97 6.90 -8.21 6.04
C ASP A 97 5.55 -8.18 6.76
N GLU A 98 5.15 -7.01 7.29
CA GLU A 98 3.84 -6.80 7.91
C GLU A 98 2.71 -7.19 6.94
N ARG A 99 2.83 -6.78 5.68
CA ARG A 99 1.82 -7.07 4.66
C ARG A 99 1.83 -8.52 4.24
N MET A 100 3.00 -9.13 4.07
CA MET A 100 3.10 -10.56 3.75
C MET A 100 2.55 -11.45 4.86
N GLN A 101 2.69 -11.07 6.14
CA GLN A 101 2.04 -11.77 7.25
C GLN A 101 0.51 -11.73 7.15
N GLN A 102 -0.07 -10.60 6.76
CA GLN A 102 -1.53 -10.46 6.57
C GLN A 102 -2.06 -11.26 5.37
N VAL A 103 -1.23 -11.49 4.34
CA VAL A 103 -1.57 -12.28 3.14
C VAL A 103 -1.34 -13.78 3.35
N GLY A 104 -0.32 -14.14 4.15
CA GLY A 104 0.08 -15.52 4.43
C GLY A 104 -0.82 -16.25 5.43
N VAL A 105 -1.61 -15.52 6.23
CA VAL A 105 -2.69 -16.11 7.02
C VAL A 105 -3.83 -16.43 6.04
N PRO A 106 -4.19 -17.71 5.83
CA PRO A 106 -5.39 -18.04 5.08
C PRO A 106 -6.51 -17.26 5.72
N LEU A 107 -7.26 -16.49 4.94
CA LEU A 107 -8.55 -15.95 5.37
C LEU A 107 -9.39 -17.16 5.79
N GLN A 108 -9.28 -17.58 7.04
CA GLN A 108 -10.18 -18.54 7.62
C GLN A 108 -11.53 -17.88 7.49
N ARG A 109 -12.33 -18.41 6.56
CA ARG A 109 -13.74 -18.07 6.43
C ARG A 109 -14.29 -18.14 7.84
N ARG A 110 -14.67 -17.00 8.41
CA ARG A 110 -15.66 -17.01 9.47
C ARG A 110 -16.91 -17.60 8.83
N ALA A 111 -17.09 -18.91 9.02
CA ALA A 111 -18.37 -19.55 8.79
C ALA A 111 -19.37 -18.98 9.82
N PRO A 112 -20.66 -18.87 9.46
CA PRO A 112 -21.69 -18.24 10.28
C PRO A 112 -21.90 -18.93 11.63
#